data_AF-A0A6P2F7V1-F1
#
_entry.id   AF-A0A6P2F7V1-F1
#
_cell.length_a   1.000
_cell.length_b   1.000
_cell.length_c   1.000
_cell.angle_alpha   90.00
_cell.angle_beta   90.00
_cell.angle_gamma   90.00
#
_symmetry.space_group_name_H-M   'P 1'
#
loop_
_entity.id
_entity.type
_entity.pdbx_description
1 polymer ?
#
loop_
_entity_poly.entity_id
_entity_poly.type
_entity_poly.pdbx_seq_one_letter_code
_entity_poly.pdbx_strand_id
1 'polypeptide(L)'
;MFAIVYRCRREGQPLHRDDIEADPAHGDLQVYRKGMKRVAVLLGQDRESYVLPLLDKVRLLAINECGVLLTGIEIYPTRGAKGTGPMYPQTWWCETNPKARPLANPADARRRERERQAREVGTSLLRRPTRRDK
;
A
#
# COMPACT_ATOMS: atom_id res chain seq x y z
N MET A 1 -10.28 -14.15 -3.73
CA MET A 1 -10.16 -13.92 -5.19
C MET A 1 -8.77 -13.40 -5.41
N PHE A 2 -7.96 -14.06 -6.25
CA PHE A 2 -6.60 -13.60 -6.48
C PHE A 2 -6.61 -12.21 -7.13
N ALA A 3 -5.79 -11.29 -6.62
CA ALA A 3 -5.68 -9.94 -7.13
C ALA A 3 -4.25 -9.41 -6.98
N ILE A 4 -3.91 -8.48 -7.88
CA ILE A 4 -2.73 -7.62 -7.73
C ILE A 4 -3.22 -6.28 -7.16
N VAL A 5 -2.71 -5.90 -5.99
CA VAL A 5 -3.13 -4.69 -5.28
C VAL A 5 -2.02 -3.67 -5.30
N TYR A 6 -2.32 -2.52 -5.87
CA TYR A 6 -1.46 -1.35 -5.91
C TYR A 6 -1.94 -0.35 -4.87
N ARG A 7 -1.07 -0.01 -3.91
CA ARG A 7 -1.35 1.02 -2.91
C ARG A 7 -1.11 2.39 -3.53
N CYS A 8 -2.13 3.24 -3.56
CA CYS A 8 -1.99 4.58 -4.13
C CYS A 8 -1.51 5.62 -3.11
N ARG A 9 -1.44 5.25 -1.83
CA ARG A 9 -0.96 6.12 -0.75
C ARG A 9 0.04 5.39 0.14
N ARG A 10 0.92 6.15 0.79
CA ARG A 10 1.78 5.69 1.90
C ARG A 10 1.56 6.65 3.06
N GLU A 11 1.12 6.12 4.20
CA GLU A 11 0.80 6.92 5.40
C GLU A 11 -0.15 8.11 5.13
N GLY A 12 -1.14 7.89 4.26
CA GLY A 12 -2.12 8.91 3.88
C GLY A 12 -1.70 9.78 2.70
N GLN A 13 -0.41 9.84 2.39
CA GLN A 13 0.12 10.69 1.31
C GLN A 13 0.00 9.98 -0.05
N PRO A 14 -0.50 10.66 -1.10
CA PRO A 14 -0.49 10.11 -2.45
C PRO A 14 0.91 9.72 -2.89
N LEU A 15 1.03 8.57 -3.55
CA LEU A 15 2.27 8.11 -4.17
C LEU A 15 2.36 8.56 -5.63
N HIS A 16 3.59 8.77 -6.11
CA HIS A 16 3.83 8.97 -7.53
C HIS A 16 3.55 7.67 -8.29
N ARG A 17 3.15 7.78 -9.57
CA ARG A 17 2.78 6.61 -10.38
C ARG A 17 3.85 5.53 -10.42
N ASP A 18 5.11 5.91 -10.64
CA ASP A 18 6.22 4.96 -10.71
C ASP A 18 6.41 4.18 -9.40
N ASP A 19 6.10 4.80 -8.26
CA ASP A 19 6.19 4.18 -6.94
C ASP A 19 5.04 3.20 -6.68
N ILE A 20 3.87 3.48 -7.25
CA ILE A 20 2.70 2.61 -7.18
C ILE A 20 2.96 1.32 -7.97
N GLU A 21 3.53 1.45 -9.17
CA GLU A 21 3.77 0.33 -10.08
C GLU A 21 5.00 -0.52 -9.69
N ALA A 22 5.89 0.00 -8.84
CA ALA A 22 7.17 -0.65 -8.52
C ALA A 22 7.06 -1.88 -7.61
N ASP A 23 6.11 -1.89 -6.68
CA ASP A 23 5.98 -2.97 -5.67
C ASP A 23 4.51 -3.29 -5.41
N PRO A 24 3.83 -3.94 -6.38
CA PRO A 24 2.46 -4.38 -6.17
C PRO A 24 2.39 -5.58 -5.21
N ALA A 25 1.38 -5.58 -4.35
CA ALA A 25 1.10 -6.70 -3.47
C ALA A 25 0.25 -7.74 -4.18
N HIS A 26 0.52 -9.03 -3.95
CA HIS A 26 -0.19 -10.13 -4.58
C HIS A 26 -0.86 -10.99 -3.52
N GLY A 27 -2.10 -11.41 -3.74
CA GLY A 27 -2.76 -12.29 -2.78
C GLY A 27 -4.23 -12.51 -3.05
N ASP A 28 -4.88 -13.16 -2.10
CA ASP A 28 -6.31 -13.38 -2.09
C ASP A 28 -7.02 -12.15 -1.49
N LEU A 29 -7.60 -11.32 -2.36
CA LEU A 29 -8.46 -10.22 -1.97
C LEU A 29 -9.80 -10.77 -1.46
N GLN A 30 -10.19 -10.31 -0.28
CA GLN A 30 -11.50 -10.54 0.29
C GLN A 30 -12.10 -9.22 0.76
N VAL A 31 -13.38 -9.02 0.47
CA VAL A 31 -14.17 -7.88 0.95
C VAL A 31 -15.42 -8.41 1.61
N TYR A 32 -15.62 -8.07 2.88
CA TYR A 32 -16.76 -8.56 3.66
C TYR A 32 -17.32 -7.48 4.59
N ARG A 33 -18.53 -7.71 5.10
CA ARG A 33 -19.18 -6.81 6.06
C ARG A 33 -18.73 -7.14 7.49
N LYS A 34 -18.41 -6.11 8.28
CA LYS A 34 -18.15 -6.18 9.72
C LYS A 34 -19.05 -5.17 10.42
N GLY A 35 -20.16 -5.65 11.00
CA GLY A 35 -21.24 -4.80 11.46
C GLY A 35 -21.79 -3.93 10.33
N MET A 36 -21.86 -2.61 10.54
CA MET A 36 -22.34 -1.66 9.52
C MET A 36 -21.28 -1.25 8.49
N LYS A 37 -20.03 -1.70 8.63
CA LYS A 37 -18.91 -1.32 7.76
C LYS A 37 -18.51 -2.46 6.82
N ARG A 38 -17.75 -2.13 5.78
CA ARG A 38 -17.02 -3.09 4.95
C ARG A 38 -15.54 -3.06 5.28
N VAL A 39 -14.91 -4.22 5.24
CA VAL A 39 -13.46 -4.40 5.44
C VAL A 39 -12.92 -5.11 4.20
N ALA A 40 -11.74 -4.70 3.74
CA ALA A 40 -10.99 -5.39 2.71
C ALA A 40 -9.66 -5.87 3.27
N VAL A 41 -9.29 -7.08 2.90
CA VAL A 41 -8.05 -7.74 3.32
C VAL A 41 -7.40 -8.39 2.11
N LEU A 42 -6.07 -8.37 2.08
CA LEU A 42 -5.28 -9.10 1.10
C LEU A 42 -4.51 -10.18 1.84
N LEU A 43 -4.85 -11.44 1.59
CA LEU A 43 -4.28 -12.59 2.29
C LEU A 43 -3.21 -13.27 1.43
N GLY A 44 -2.24 -13.88 2.10
CA GLY A 44 -1.19 -14.68 1.47
C GLY A 44 -1.75 -15.98 0.89
N GLN A 45 -0.85 -16.80 0.35
CA GLN A 45 -1.22 -18.12 -0.19
C GLN A 45 -1.79 -19.06 0.88
N ASP A 46 -1.41 -18.87 2.14
CA ASP A 46 -1.94 -19.58 3.30
C ASP A 46 -3.38 -19.19 3.67
N ARG A 47 -3.90 -18.10 3.08
CA ARG A 47 -5.21 -17.50 3.39
C ARG A 47 -5.38 -17.10 4.85
N GLU A 48 -4.27 -16.94 5.58
CA GLU A 48 -4.26 -16.56 7.00
C GLU A 48 -3.43 -15.30 7.21
N SER A 49 -2.25 -15.23 6.57
CA SER A 49 -1.34 -14.11 6.72
C SER A 49 -1.80 -12.91 5.92
N TYR A 50 -1.84 -11.74 6.56
CA TYR A 50 -2.09 -10.47 5.86
C TYR A 50 -0.86 -10.03 5.06
N VAL A 51 -1.01 -9.85 3.75
CA VAL A 51 0.03 -9.29 2.87
C VAL A 51 0.10 -7.77 3.02
N LEU A 52 -1.07 -7.14 3.18
CA LEU A 52 -1.20 -5.71 3.46
C LEU A 52 -1.99 -5.50 4.75
N PRO A 53 -1.76 -4.39 5.48
CA PRO A 53 -2.60 -4.04 6.61
C PRO A 53 -4.07 -3.92 6.17
N LEU A 54 -4.99 -4.27 7.07
CA LEU A 54 -6.41 -4.30 6.75
C LEU A 54 -6.94 -2.90 6.39
N LEU A 55 -7.86 -2.85 5.43
CA LEU A 55 -8.55 -1.62 5.05
C LEU A 55 -9.94 -1.63 5.69
N ASP A 56 -10.19 -0.77 6.69
CA ASP A 56 -11.49 -0.57 7.33
C ASP A 56 -12.30 0.53 6.63
N LYS A 57 -13.62 0.56 6.89
CA LYS A 57 -14.56 1.55 6.32
C LYS A 57 -14.49 1.63 4.80
N VAL A 58 -14.38 0.47 4.16
CA VAL A 58 -14.18 0.37 2.71
C VAL A 58 -15.37 0.91 1.94
N ARG A 59 -15.06 1.76 0.96
CA ARG A 59 -15.96 2.25 -0.08
C ARG A 59 -15.42 1.85 -1.44
N LEU A 60 -16.30 1.34 -2.30
CA LEU A 60 -16.02 1.14 -3.71
C LEU A 60 -16.13 2.49 -4.41
N LEU A 61 -15.07 2.93 -5.06
CA LEU A 61 -15.06 4.18 -5.83
C LEU A 61 -15.34 3.95 -7.32
N ALA A 62 -14.77 2.88 -7.87
CA ALA A 62 -14.95 2.53 -9.28
C ALA A 62 -14.78 1.02 -9.47
N ILE A 63 -15.41 0.50 -10.52
CA ILE A 63 -15.25 -0.87 -10.99
C ILE A 63 -15.22 -0.84 -12.52
N ASN A 64 -14.30 -1.61 -13.11
CA ASN A 64 -14.24 -1.85 -14.55
C ASN A 64 -13.80 -3.30 -14.81
N GLU A 65 -13.61 -3.65 -16.08
CA GLU A 65 -13.21 -5.00 -16.49
C GLU A 65 -11.83 -5.42 -15.96
N CYS A 66 -10.94 -4.47 -15.70
CA CYS A 66 -9.58 -4.72 -15.22
C CYS A 66 -9.52 -4.88 -13.70
N GLY A 67 -10.46 -4.27 -12.96
CA GLY A 67 -10.40 -4.28 -11.50
C GLY A 67 -11.33 -3.32 -10.78
N VAL A 68 -11.03 -3.13 -9.50
CA VAL A 68 -11.81 -2.30 -8.57
C VAL A 68 -10.93 -1.29 -7.85
N LEU A 69 -11.45 -0.07 -7.68
CA LEU A 69 -10.82 0.97 -6.89
C LEU A 69 -11.52 1.06 -5.53
N LEU A 70 -10.80 0.75 -4.47
CA LEU A 70 -11.28 0.77 -3.09
C LEU A 70 -10.64 1.92 -2.33
N THR A 71 -11.38 2.56 -1.43
CA THR A 71 -10.82 3.51 -0.46
C THR A 71 -11.30 3.21 0.94
N GLY A 72 -10.47 3.50 1.94
CA GLY A 72 -10.78 3.27 3.34
C GLY A 72 -9.67 3.78 4.25
N ILE A 73 -9.60 3.19 5.44
CA ILE A 73 -8.58 3.49 6.46
C ILE A 73 -7.72 2.25 6.66
N GLU A 74 -6.44 2.36 6.37
CA GLU A 74 -5.46 1.32 6.61
C GLU A 74 -5.05 1.33 8.09
N ILE A 75 -5.21 0.20 8.78
CA ILE A 75 -4.94 0.06 10.20
C ILE A 75 -3.69 -0.79 10.40
N TYR A 76 -2.64 -0.19 10.95
CA TYR A 76 -1.40 -0.89 11.26
C TYR A 76 -1.50 -1.57 12.63
N PRO A 77 -1.10 -2.85 12.76
CA PRO A 77 -1.07 -3.52 14.06
C PRO A 77 0.00 -2.91 14.97
N THR A 78 -0.33 -2.74 16.26
CA THR A 78 0.66 -2.36 17.28
C THR A 78 1.53 -3.57 17.63
N ARG A 79 2.86 -3.40 17.65
CA ARG A 79 3.75 -4.41 18.22
C ARG A 79 3.65 -4.34 19.76
N GLY A 80 2.87 -5.23 20.36
CA GLY A 80 2.89 -5.51 21.81
C GLY A 80 2.11 -4.57 22.74
N ALA A 81 1.39 -3.57 22.23
CA ALA A 81 0.60 -2.64 23.06
C ALA A 81 -0.91 -2.78 22.82
N LYS A 82 -1.70 -2.75 23.91
CA LYS A 82 -3.17 -2.63 23.84
C LYS A 82 -3.54 -1.31 23.15
N GLY A 83 -4.22 -1.39 22.01
CA GLY A 83 -4.69 -0.22 21.29
C GLY A 83 -4.82 -0.48 19.78
N THR A 84 -5.41 0.48 19.07
CA THR A 84 -5.38 0.51 17.61
C THR A 84 -4.12 1.26 17.18
N GLY A 85 -3.29 0.66 16.31
CA GLY A 85 -2.09 1.31 15.81
C GLY A 85 -2.41 2.48 14.88
N PRO A 86 -1.37 3.08 14.25
CA PRO A 86 -1.58 4.24 13.41
C PRO A 86 -2.54 3.92 12.26
N MET A 87 -3.39 4.88 11.95
CA MET A 87 -4.46 4.76 10.97
C MET A 87 -4.30 5.82 9.91
N TYR A 88 -4.28 5.40 8.65
CA TYR A 88 -4.04 6.31 7.54
C TYR A 88 -5.10 6.14 6.45
N PRO A 89 -5.57 7.23 5.82
CA PRO A 89 -6.37 7.13 4.59
C PRO A 89 -5.61 6.36 3.51
N GLN A 90 -6.31 5.46 2.83
CA GLN A 90 -5.70 4.63 1.81
C GLN A 90 -6.67 4.40 0.63
N THR A 91 -6.08 4.21 -0.54
CA THR A 91 -6.75 3.81 -1.77
C THR A 91 -6.00 2.64 -2.39
N TRP A 92 -6.73 1.56 -2.68
CA TRP A 92 -6.22 0.37 -3.35
C TRP A 92 -6.80 0.29 -4.74
N TRP A 93 -5.93 0.20 -5.75
CA TRP A 93 -6.32 -0.32 -7.04
C TRP A 93 -6.10 -1.83 -7.03
N CYS A 94 -7.18 -2.60 -7.15
CA CYS A 94 -7.13 -4.05 -7.15
C CYS A 94 -7.41 -4.55 -8.57
N GLU A 95 -6.39 -5.08 -9.23
CA GLU A 95 -6.51 -5.77 -10.51
C GLU A 95 -6.97 -7.21 -10.25
N THR A 96 -8.19 -7.54 -10.66
CA THR A 96 -8.89 -8.79 -10.30
C THR A 96 -8.86 -9.83 -11.41
N ASN A 97 -8.41 -9.43 -12.60
CA ASN A 97 -8.16 -10.32 -13.73
C ASN A 97 -6.78 -9.98 -14.33
N PRO A 98 -5.69 -10.22 -13.58
CA PRO A 98 -4.37 -9.86 -14.05
C PRO A 98 -4.03 -10.66 -15.30
N LYS A 99 -3.83 -9.96 -16.42
CA LYS A 99 -3.19 -10.58 -17.60
C LYS A 99 -1.77 -10.96 -17.17
N ALA A 100 -1.28 -12.13 -17.59
CA ALA A 100 0.07 -12.58 -17.26
C ALA A 100 1.10 -11.51 -17.64
N ARG A 101 1.55 -10.73 -16.65
CA ARG A 101 2.70 -9.84 -16.79
C ARG A 101 3.95 -10.61 -16.38
N PRO A 102 5.10 -10.38 -17.04
CA PRO A 102 6.36 -10.94 -16.58
C PRO A 102 6.58 -10.58 -15.11
N LEU A 103 6.91 -11.57 -14.28
CA LEU A 103 7.27 -11.37 -12.87
C LEU A 103 8.40 -10.32 -12.78
N ALA A 104 8.15 -9.21 -12.09
CA ALA A 104 9.17 -8.21 -11.84
C ALA A 104 10.33 -8.86 -11.07
N ASN A 105 11.56 -8.67 -11.57
CA ASN A 105 12.74 -9.30 -10.98
C ASN A 105 13.01 -8.70 -9.59
N PRO A 106 13.12 -9.50 -8.51
CA PRO A 106 13.40 -9.01 -7.16
C PRO A 106 14.73 -8.24 -7.06
N ALA A 107 15.67 -8.44 -7.99
CA ALA A 107 16.88 -7.63 -8.09
C ALA A 107 16.59 -6.16 -8.48
N ASP A 108 15.62 -5.93 -9.36
CA ASP A 108 15.22 -4.59 -9.79
C ASP A 108 14.49 -3.85 -8.66
N ALA A 109 13.67 -4.56 -7.86
CA ALA A 109 13.02 -4.01 -6.68
C ALA A 109 14.04 -3.52 -5.64
N ARG A 110 15.04 -4.35 -5.30
CA ARG A 110 16.11 -3.99 -4.36
C ARG A 110 16.99 -2.85 -4.86
N ARG A 111 17.28 -2.81 -6.17
CA ARG A 111 18.06 -1.73 -6.78
C ARG A 111 17.33 -0.39 -6.67
N ARG A 112 16.03 -0.35 -6.97
CA ARG A 112 15.21 0.87 -6.88
C ARG A 112 14.99 1.32 -5.43
N GLU A 113 14.88 0.40 -4.48
CA GLU A 113 14.82 0.75 -3.06
C GLU A 113 16.09 1.46 -2.58
N ARG A 114 17.27 1.00 -3.03
CA ARG A 114 18.53 1.72 -2.79
C ARG A 114 18.55 3.11 -3.43
N GLU A 115 18.05 3.24 -4.65
CA GLU A 115 17.95 4.54 -5.32
C GLU A 115 16.98 5.50 -4.58
N ARG A 116 15.89 4.97 -4.02
CA ARG A 116 14.94 5.74 -3.19
C ARG A 116 15.60 6.22 -1.89
N GLN A 117 16.29 5.33 -1.17
CA GLN A 117 17.04 5.71 0.03
C GLN A 117 18.08 6.78 -0.28
N ALA A 118 18.80 6.67 -1.41
CA ALA A 118 19.76 7.68 -1.84
C ALA A 118 19.10 9.03 -2.13
N ARG A 119 17.90 9.05 -2.74
CA ARG A 119 17.13 10.28 -2.98
C ARG A 119 16.69 10.94 -1.68
N GLU A 120 16.14 10.17 -0.73
CA GLU A 120 15.71 10.68 0.59
C GLU A 120 16.90 11.24 1.39
N VAL A 121 18.06 10.58 1.33
CA VAL A 121 19.30 11.09 1.92
C VAL A 121 19.73 12.39 1.24
N GLY A 122 19.68 12.46 -0.10
CA GLY A 122 20.01 13.66 -0.87
C GLY A 122 19.15 14.88 -0.51
N THR A 123 17.83 14.71 -0.34
CA THR A 123 16.93 15.80 0.07
C THR A 123 17.17 16.25 1.52
N SER A 124 17.58 15.34 2.41
CA SER A 124 17.90 15.69 3.80
C SER A 124 19.22 16.47 3.93
N LEU A 125 20.22 16.19 3.08
CA LEU A 125 21.50 16.90 3.07
C LEU A 125 21.40 18.36 2.56
N LEU A 126 20.42 18.65 1.71
CA LEU A 126 20.15 20.01 1.21
C LEU A 126 19.42 20.91 2.23
N ARG A 127 18.86 20.33 3.31
CA ARG A 127 18.24 21.08 4.41
C ARG A 127 19.25 21.31 5.55
N ARG A 128 20.41 21.89 5.24
CA ARG A 128 21.31 22.39 6.29
C ARG A 128 20.84 23.80 6.69
N PRO A 129 20.45 24.04 7.95
CA PRO A 129 20.03 25.37 8.36
C PRO A 129 21.26 26.29 8.36
N THR A 130 21.20 27.36 7.56
CA THR A 130 22.14 28.47 7.65
C THR A 130 21.90 29.17 8.99
N ARG A 131 22.73 28.84 9.99
CA ARG A 131 22.82 29.60 11.24
C ARG A 131 23.21 31.04 10.87
N ARG A 132 22.30 31.98 11.07
CA ARG A 132 22.57 33.42 10.96
C ARG A 132 22.93 33.90 12.37
N ASP A 133 24.22 34.10 12.61
CA ASP A 133 24.72 34.77 13.82
C ASP A 133 24.18 36.21 13.88
N LYS A 134 23.85 36.63 15.10
CA LYS A 134 23.78 38.03 15.50
C LYS A 134 24.19 38.16 16.96
#